data_AF-A0A7C0VAN1-F1
#
_entry.id   AF-A0A7C0VAN1-F1
#
_cell.length_a   1.000
_cell.length_b   1.000
_cell.length_c   1.000
_cell.angle_alpha   90.00
_cell.angle_beta   90.00
_cell.angle_gamma   90.00
#
_symmetry.space_group_name_H-M   'P 1'
#
loop_
_entity.id
_entity.type
_entity.pdbx_description
1 polymer ?
#
loop_
_entity_poly.entity_id
_entity_poly.type
_entity_poly.pdbx_seq_one_letter_code
_entity_poly.pdbx_strand_id
1 'polypeptide(L)'
;MRDVDLLDILKTLRRNFWLLFFSFFGPAMIAMGVSLLLPKAYTSYVRVLAPEVEAGGTISSSPFSAISGLKLGKTQISTQAIMALLKSDRMFYSIARHFNLKEKLHKKQVGEAVKYLRKKMVSIDLDEDNGIIEIAVTTYWPELSRDMALYFVENLNKINEEMKLCVKKDVVKILDYPGVPRRKSRPKIKLNMAMAGFIGLILGVFYIYIKEKTANAS
;
A
#
# COMPACT_ATOMS: atom_id res chain seq x y z
N MET A 1 -31.30 -20.90 31.21
CA MET A 1 -30.09 -20.71 30.37
C MET A 1 -28.92 -20.88 31.31
N ARG A 2 -28.02 -21.84 31.08
CA ARG A 2 -26.95 -22.16 32.03
C ARG A 2 -26.07 -20.92 32.19
N ASP A 3 -25.95 -20.41 33.42
CA ASP A 3 -24.95 -19.42 33.76
C ASP A 3 -23.60 -20.01 33.37
N VAL A 4 -23.00 -19.48 32.31
CA VAL A 4 -21.65 -19.84 31.90
C VAL A 4 -20.77 -19.25 32.99
N ASP A 5 -20.49 -20.06 34.00
CA ASP A 5 -19.75 -19.62 35.17
C ASP A 5 -18.34 -19.27 34.71
N LEU A 6 -18.05 -17.97 34.63
CA LEU A 6 -16.76 -17.45 34.15
C LEU A 6 -15.60 -18.01 34.98
N LEU A 7 -15.89 -18.37 36.24
CA LEU A 7 -14.97 -19.01 37.18
C LEU A 7 -14.54 -20.41 36.72
N ASP A 8 -15.45 -21.20 36.13
CA ASP A 8 -15.12 -22.55 35.62
C ASP A 8 -14.25 -22.48 34.37
N ILE A 9 -14.52 -21.51 33.50
CA ILE A 9 -13.68 -21.24 32.33
C ILE A 9 -12.27 -20.85 32.80
N LEU A 10 -12.17 -19.94 33.78
CA LEU A 10 -10.87 -19.45 34.27
C LEU A 10 -10.05 -20.55 34.96
N LYS A 11 -10.71 -21.45 35.71
CA LYS A 11 -10.08 -22.60 36.37
C LYS A 11 -9.56 -23.62 35.35
N THR A 12 -10.35 -23.91 34.32
CA THR A 12 -9.96 -24.78 33.20
C THR A 12 -8.76 -24.19 32.44
N LEU A 13 -8.79 -22.87 32.22
CA LEU A 13 -7.74 -22.14 31.53
C LEU A 13 -6.41 -22.17 32.31
N ARG A 14 -6.46 -21.98 33.63
CA ARG A 14 -5.29 -22.04 34.52
C ARG A 14 -4.72 -23.47 34.62
N ARG A 15 -5.57 -24.50 34.62
CA ARG A 15 -5.13 -25.91 34.62
C ARG A 15 -4.32 -26.25 33.36
N ASN A 16 -4.69 -25.66 32.22
CA ASN A 16 -4.04 -25.86 30.93
C ASN A 16 -3.15 -24.67 30.52
N PHE A 17 -2.60 -23.92 31.48
CA PHE A 17 -1.83 -22.71 31.21
C PHE A 17 -0.64 -22.94 30.27
N TRP A 18 0.03 -24.09 30.38
CA TRP A 18 1.11 -24.46 29.46
C TRP A 18 0.65 -24.61 28.01
N LEU A 19 -0.55 -25.17 27.77
CA LEU A 19 -1.11 -25.28 26.42
C LEU A 19 -1.39 -23.90 25.83
N LEU A 20 -1.92 -22.96 26.62
CA LEU A 20 -2.15 -21.59 26.16
C LEU A 20 -0.86 -20.85 25.87
N PHE A 21 0.14 -21.01 26.74
CA PHE A 21 1.44 -20.41 26.56
C PHE A 21 2.07 -20.86 25.23
N PHE A 22 2.10 -22.17 24.97
CA PHE A 22 2.61 -22.69 23.70
C PHE A 22 1.74 -22.28 22.49
N SER A 23 0.41 -22.19 22.67
CA SER A 23 -0.49 -21.78 21.58
C SER A 23 -0.33 -20.32 21.20
N PHE A 24 0.11 -19.45 22.12
CA PHE A 24 0.47 -18.06 21.81
C PHE A 24 1.89 -17.97 21.24
N PHE A 25 2.88 -18.56 21.90
CA PHE A 25 4.29 -18.41 21.54
C PHE A 25 4.68 -19.18 20.28
N GLY A 26 4.10 -20.35 20.02
CA GLY A 26 4.44 -21.19 18.85
C GLY A 26 4.21 -20.46 17.52
N PRO A 27 2.97 -20.03 17.21
CA PRO A 27 2.67 -19.27 15.99
C PRO A 27 3.42 -17.95 15.92
N ALA A 28 3.63 -17.26 17.05
CA ALA A 28 4.39 -16.02 17.11
C ALA A 28 5.86 -16.22 16.69
N MET A 29 6.51 -17.28 17.16
CA MET A 29 7.89 -17.63 16.77
C MET A 29 7.98 -18.04 15.30
N ILE A 30 7.01 -18.79 14.78
CA ILE A 30 6.94 -19.13 13.36
C ILE A 30 6.79 -17.86 12.52
N ALA A 31 5.86 -16.98 12.88
CA ALA A 31 5.64 -15.71 12.18
C ALA A 31 6.88 -14.80 12.23
N MET A 32 7.59 -14.78 13.36
CA MET A 32 8.87 -14.09 13.50
C MET A 32 9.89 -14.69 12.53
N GLY A 33 10.11 -16.01 12.56
CA GLY A 33 11.02 -16.71 11.65
C GLY A 33 10.74 -16.39 10.19
N VAL A 34 9.51 -16.63 9.72
CA VAL A 34 9.11 -16.35 8.33
C VAL A 34 9.30 -14.87 7.96
N SER A 35 8.97 -13.95 8.87
CA SER A 35 9.13 -12.50 8.65
C SER A 35 10.60 -12.07 8.60
N LEU A 36 11.50 -12.80 9.25
CA LEU A 36 12.94 -12.56 9.14
C LEU A 36 13.53 -13.09 7.83
N LEU A 37 12.97 -14.16 7.27
CA LEU A 37 13.37 -14.70 5.96
C LEU A 37 12.90 -13.82 4.79
N LEU A 38 11.82 -13.06 4.96
CA LEU A 38 11.30 -12.17 3.92
C LEU A 38 12.24 -10.99 3.66
N PRO A 39 12.48 -10.64 2.38
CA PRO A 39 13.38 -9.55 2.02
C PRO A 39 12.86 -8.21 2.55
N LYS A 40 13.79 -7.39 3.07
CA LYS A 40 13.51 -6.03 3.54
C LYS A 40 13.10 -5.18 2.35
N ALA A 41 11.99 -4.46 2.47
CA ALA A 41 11.52 -3.54 1.42
C ALA A 41 11.39 -2.13 1.97
N TYR A 42 11.70 -1.14 1.14
CA TYR A 42 11.77 0.27 1.48
C TYR A 42 10.84 1.07 0.59
N THR A 43 10.02 1.92 1.19
CA THR A 43 9.01 2.72 0.46
C THR A 43 9.44 4.18 0.41
N SER A 44 9.46 4.77 -0.78
CA SER A 44 9.58 6.22 -0.97
C SER A 44 8.25 6.77 -1.49
N TYR A 45 7.96 8.01 -1.13
CA TYR A 45 6.70 8.69 -1.43
C TYR A 45 7.00 9.95 -2.22
N VAL A 46 6.23 10.20 -3.27
CA VAL A 46 6.14 11.53 -3.87
C VAL A 46 4.69 11.97 -3.81
N ARG A 47 4.46 13.20 -3.38
CA ARG A 47 3.13 13.79 -3.29
C ARG A 47 3.05 14.92 -4.28
N VAL A 48 2.00 14.91 -5.09
CA VAL A 48 1.77 15.93 -6.10
C VAL A 48 0.38 16.52 -5.93
N LEU A 49 0.25 17.83 -6.14
CA LEU A 49 -1.03 18.52 -6.09
C LEU A 49 -1.82 18.25 -7.37
N ALA A 50 -3.10 17.93 -7.22
CA ALA A 50 -4.01 17.84 -8.35
C ALA A 50 -4.25 19.23 -8.97
N PRO A 51 -4.34 19.34 -10.30
CA PRO A 51 -4.48 20.62 -11.01
C PRO A 51 -5.82 21.33 -10.72
N GLU A 52 -6.84 20.60 -10.26
CA GLU A 52 -8.15 21.15 -9.86
C GLU A 52 -8.03 22.04 -8.60
N VAL A 53 -7.13 21.69 -7.67
CA VAL A 53 -6.87 22.49 -6.45
C VAL A 53 -6.05 23.75 -6.77
N GLU A 54 -5.18 23.71 -7.78
CA GLU A 54 -4.45 24.91 -8.24
C GLU A 54 -5.36 25.99 -8.84
N ALA A 55 -6.54 25.60 -9.35
CA ALA A 55 -7.40 26.49 -10.12
C ALA A 55 -8.31 27.40 -9.27
N GLY A 56 -8.29 27.28 -7.94
CA GLY A 56 -9.07 28.15 -7.05
C GLY A 56 -10.59 28.01 -7.20
N GLY A 57 -11.07 26.85 -7.66
CA GLY A 57 -12.48 26.60 -7.92
C GLY A 57 -13.26 26.22 -6.66
N THR A 58 -14.03 27.16 -6.11
CA THR A 58 -15.13 26.87 -5.19
C THR A 58 -16.07 25.85 -5.86
N ILE A 59 -16.33 24.72 -5.21
CA ILE A 59 -17.36 23.76 -5.63
C ILE A 59 -18.73 24.40 -5.34
N SER A 60 -19.11 25.37 -6.15
CA SER A 60 -20.45 25.99 -6.09
C SER A 60 -21.43 25.10 -6.85
N SER A 61 -22.52 24.72 -6.21
CA SER A 61 -23.58 23.81 -6.70
C SER A 61 -24.45 24.42 -7.82
N SER A 62 -23.96 25.43 -8.52
CA SER A 62 -24.72 26.14 -9.55
C SER A 62 -24.44 25.56 -10.94
N PRO A 63 -25.46 25.15 -11.72
CA PRO A 63 -25.31 24.65 -13.10
C PRO A 63 -24.61 25.64 -14.03
N PHE A 64 -24.58 26.93 -13.64
CA PHE A 64 -23.98 28.01 -14.41
C PHE A 64 -22.44 28.09 -14.27
N SER A 65 -21.86 27.52 -13.20
CA SER A 65 -20.40 27.47 -13.02
C SER A 65 -19.72 26.55 -14.05
N ALA A 66 -20.43 25.52 -14.54
CA ALA A 66 -19.95 24.59 -15.55
C ALA A 66 -19.70 25.26 -16.91
N ILE A 67 -20.44 26.34 -17.23
CA ILE A 67 -20.34 27.04 -18.53
C ILE A 67 -19.29 28.16 -18.47
N SER A 68 -19.09 28.78 -17.30
CA SER A 68 -18.03 29.77 -17.09
C SER A 68 -16.62 29.15 -17.18
N GLY A 69 -16.45 27.91 -16.72
CA GLY A 69 -15.21 27.14 -16.91
C GLY A 69 -14.96 26.66 -18.35
N LEU A 70 -16.00 26.59 -19.19
CA LEU A 70 -15.88 26.10 -20.57
C LEU A 70 -15.44 27.17 -21.58
N LYS A 71 -15.51 28.46 -21.21
CA LYS A 71 -15.27 29.59 -22.13
C LYS A 71 -13.91 30.27 -22.02
N LEU A 72 -13.00 29.77 -21.18
CA LEU A 72 -11.67 30.37 -20.99
C LEU A 72 -10.51 29.38 -21.18
N GLY A 73 -10.38 28.82 -22.38
CA GLY A 73 -9.08 28.58 -23.06
C GLY A 73 -7.89 28.00 -22.30
N LYS A 74 -8.08 27.19 -21.26
CA LYS A 74 -6.98 26.46 -20.59
C LYS A 74 -7.28 24.97 -20.67
N THR A 75 -6.53 24.28 -21.52
CA THR A 75 -6.43 22.82 -21.60
C THR A 75 -5.94 22.28 -20.25
N GLN A 76 -6.83 22.13 -19.27
CA GLN A 76 -6.52 21.56 -17.96
C GLN A 76 -6.94 20.08 -17.95
N ILE A 77 -5.97 19.19 -17.75
CA ILE A 77 -6.22 17.75 -17.56
C ILE A 77 -6.89 17.54 -16.19
N SER A 78 -7.94 16.73 -16.13
CA SER A 78 -8.63 16.40 -14.87
C SER A 78 -7.78 15.50 -13.98
N THR A 79 -8.05 15.52 -12.67
CA THR A 79 -7.38 14.66 -11.67
C THR A 79 -7.51 13.18 -12.04
N GLN A 80 -8.68 12.77 -12.52
CA GLN A 80 -8.94 11.40 -12.96
C GLN A 80 -8.15 11.01 -14.21
N ALA A 81 -7.92 11.94 -15.14
CA ALA A 81 -7.09 11.68 -16.32
C ALA A 81 -5.62 11.53 -15.93
N ILE A 82 -5.11 12.35 -15.00
CA ILE A 82 -3.76 12.16 -14.43
C ILE A 82 -3.67 10.78 -13.75
N MET A 83 -4.68 10.41 -12.97
CA MET A 83 -4.72 9.10 -12.33
C MET A 83 -4.73 7.96 -13.37
N ALA A 84 -5.52 8.07 -14.43
CA ALA A 84 -5.51 7.10 -15.52
C ALA A 84 -4.13 6.99 -16.20
N LEU A 85 -3.44 8.11 -16.43
CA LEU A 85 -2.09 8.13 -17.00
C LEU A 85 -1.06 7.49 -16.07
N LEU A 86 -1.08 7.81 -14.78
CA LEU A 86 -0.21 7.22 -13.78
C LEU A 86 -0.44 5.70 -13.63
N LYS A 87 -1.69 5.24 -13.78
CA LYS A 87 -2.06 3.80 -13.74
C LYS A 87 -1.97 3.10 -15.11
N SER A 88 -1.59 3.81 -16.18
CA SER A 88 -1.55 3.27 -17.54
C SER A 88 -0.43 2.26 -17.75
N ASP A 89 -0.61 1.32 -18.70
CA ASP A 89 0.47 0.38 -19.06
C ASP A 89 1.70 1.12 -19.59
N ARG A 90 1.53 2.20 -20.36
CA ARG A 90 2.63 3.00 -20.89
C ARG A 90 3.54 3.53 -19.78
N MET A 91 2.97 4.02 -18.69
CA MET A 91 3.72 4.48 -17.51
C MET A 91 4.57 3.34 -16.93
N PHE A 92 3.96 2.19 -16.63
CA PHE A 92 4.68 1.07 -16.03
C PHE A 92 5.71 0.43 -16.97
N TYR A 93 5.45 0.35 -18.28
CA TYR A 93 6.42 -0.13 -19.26
C TYR A 93 7.63 0.81 -19.38
N SER A 94 7.41 2.13 -19.37
CA SER A 94 8.50 3.12 -19.38
C SER A 94 9.41 2.95 -18.16
N ILE A 95 8.83 2.84 -16.96
CA ILE A 95 9.56 2.63 -15.71
C ILE A 95 10.33 1.30 -15.75
N ALA A 96 9.66 0.22 -16.13
CA ALA A 96 10.26 -1.11 -16.14
C ALA A 96 11.46 -1.22 -17.08
N ARG A 97 11.43 -0.50 -18.22
CA ARG A 97 12.56 -0.42 -19.15
C ARG A 97 13.64 0.51 -18.63
N HIS A 98 13.30 1.71 -18.16
CA HIS A 98 14.28 2.69 -17.70
C HIS A 98 15.16 2.14 -16.57
N PHE A 99 14.57 1.42 -15.62
CA PHE A 99 15.30 0.83 -14.50
C PHE A 99 15.76 -0.62 -14.73
N ASN A 100 15.61 -1.16 -15.95
CA ASN A 100 15.95 -2.54 -16.31
C ASN A 100 15.37 -3.57 -15.32
N LEU A 101 14.09 -3.43 -14.95
CA LEU A 101 13.45 -4.26 -13.93
C LEU A 101 13.36 -5.74 -14.33
N LYS A 102 13.34 -6.05 -15.62
CA LYS A 102 13.41 -7.42 -16.12
C LYS A 102 14.65 -8.13 -15.55
N GLU A 103 15.80 -7.47 -15.61
CA GLU A 103 17.08 -8.00 -15.14
C GLU A 103 17.14 -7.94 -13.62
N LYS A 104 16.84 -6.78 -13.00
CA LYS A 104 16.89 -6.65 -11.53
C LYS A 104 15.96 -7.62 -10.78
N LEU A 105 14.85 -8.02 -11.39
CA LEU A 105 13.88 -8.96 -10.82
C LEU A 105 14.02 -10.39 -11.35
N HIS A 106 15.03 -10.65 -12.19
CA HIS A 106 15.26 -11.93 -12.88
C HIS A 106 13.97 -12.51 -13.50
N LYS A 107 13.20 -11.68 -14.22
CA LYS A 107 11.96 -12.09 -14.89
C LYS A 107 12.22 -12.47 -16.34
N LYS A 108 11.46 -13.45 -16.83
CA LYS A 108 11.62 -13.95 -18.21
C LYS A 108 11.20 -12.91 -19.24
N GLN A 109 10.19 -12.11 -18.90
CA GLN A 109 9.61 -11.12 -19.80
C GLN A 109 9.44 -9.76 -19.12
N VAL A 110 9.53 -8.69 -19.91
CA VAL A 110 9.26 -7.32 -19.44
C VAL A 110 7.83 -7.20 -18.92
N GLY A 111 6.86 -7.87 -19.57
CA GLY A 111 5.46 -7.88 -19.12
C GLY A 111 5.27 -8.45 -17.72
N GLU A 112 6.04 -9.48 -17.33
CA GLU A 112 6.02 -10.01 -15.96
C GLU A 112 6.58 -9.02 -14.95
N ALA A 113 7.68 -8.32 -15.30
CA ALA A 113 8.25 -7.27 -14.47
C ALA A 113 7.27 -6.11 -14.29
N VAL A 114 6.57 -5.70 -15.35
CA VAL A 114 5.50 -4.69 -15.31
C VAL A 114 4.35 -5.14 -14.41
N LYS A 115 3.89 -6.39 -14.55
CA LYS A 115 2.83 -6.96 -13.71
C LYS A 115 3.24 -6.98 -12.23
N TYR A 116 4.49 -7.33 -11.94
CA TYR A 116 5.03 -7.31 -10.59
C TYR A 116 5.11 -5.88 -10.03
N LEU A 117 5.66 -4.94 -10.81
CA LEU A 117 5.75 -3.52 -10.47
C LEU A 117 4.36 -2.95 -10.09
N ARG A 118 3.38 -3.14 -10.98
CA ARG A 118 1.99 -2.70 -10.80
C ARG A 118 1.32 -3.29 -9.55
N LYS A 119 1.51 -4.58 -9.27
CA LYS A 119 0.78 -5.28 -8.20
C LYS A 119 1.46 -5.25 -6.84
N LYS A 120 2.80 -5.11 -6.79
CA LYS A 120 3.59 -5.36 -5.57
C LYS A 120 4.48 -4.21 -5.15
N MET A 121 4.89 -3.37 -6.09
CA MET A 121 5.87 -2.30 -5.81
C MET A 121 5.23 -0.92 -5.74
N VAL A 122 4.14 -0.67 -6.46
CA VAL A 122 3.58 0.69 -6.57
C VAL A 122 2.16 0.72 -5.98
N SER A 123 1.89 1.74 -5.17
CA SER A 123 0.54 2.17 -4.79
C SER A 123 0.36 3.61 -5.25
N ILE A 124 -0.81 3.92 -5.81
CA ILE A 124 -1.14 5.29 -6.19
C ILE A 124 -2.56 5.58 -5.73
N ASP A 125 -2.65 6.53 -4.82
CA ASP A 125 -3.83 6.85 -4.05
C ASP A 125 -4.11 8.36 -4.18
N LEU A 126 -5.39 8.72 -4.24
CA LEU A 126 -5.85 10.11 -4.28
C LEU A 126 -6.46 10.42 -2.92
N ASP A 127 -5.90 11.41 -2.24
CA ASP A 127 -6.54 12.06 -1.10
C ASP A 127 -7.51 13.11 -1.66
N GLU A 128 -8.79 12.75 -1.73
CA GLU A 128 -9.84 13.61 -2.31
C GLU A 128 -10.05 14.89 -1.49
N ASP A 129 -9.86 14.83 -0.17
CA ASP A 129 -10.08 15.96 0.74
C ASP A 129 -9.02 17.05 0.54
N ASN A 130 -7.76 16.63 0.36
CA ASN A 130 -6.63 17.55 0.15
C ASN A 130 -6.28 17.75 -1.33
N GLY A 131 -6.90 16.99 -2.24
CA GLY A 131 -6.56 16.91 -3.67
C GLY A 131 -5.09 16.58 -3.91
N ILE A 132 -4.53 15.67 -3.11
CA ILE A 132 -3.14 15.23 -3.20
C ILE A 132 -3.10 13.84 -3.81
N ILE A 133 -2.32 13.66 -4.87
CA ILE A 133 -2.01 12.34 -5.40
C ILE A 133 -0.72 11.85 -4.73
N GLU A 134 -0.82 10.76 -3.99
CA GLU A 134 0.31 10.10 -3.34
C GLU A 134 0.76 8.89 -4.17
N ILE A 135 2.02 8.90 -4.60
CA ILE A 135 2.65 7.79 -5.32
C ILE A 135 3.66 7.16 -4.39
N ALA A 136 3.38 5.93 -3.94
CA ALA A 136 4.24 5.16 -3.06
C ALA A 136 4.95 4.04 -3.83
N VAL A 137 6.28 4.08 -3.89
CA VAL A 137 7.10 3.07 -4.57
C VAL A 137 7.92 2.29 -3.55
N THR A 138 7.74 0.96 -3.54
CA THR A 138 8.35 0.01 -2.61
C THR A 138 9.25 -0.96 -3.35
N THR A 139 10.55 -0.93 -3.03
CA THR A 139 11.56 -1.82 -3.63
C THR A 139 12.52 -2.37 -2.58
N TYR A 140 13.43 -3.25 -2.98
CA TYR A 140 14.47 -3.80 -2.10
C TYR A 140 15.62 -2.83 -1.83
N TRP A 141 15.79 -1.81 -2.67
CA TRP A 141 16.89 -0.85 -2.59
C TRP A 141 16.34 0.56 -2.29
N PRO A 142 16.78 1.21 -1.20
CA PRO A 142 16.27 2.54 -0.83
C PRO A 142 16.37 3.59 -1.95
N GLU A 143 17.52 3.67 -2.61
CA GLU A 143 17.77 4.64 -3.69
C GLU A 143 16.85 4.40 -4.88
N LEU A 144 16.69 3.13 -5.27
CA LEU A 144 15.82 2.75 -6.38
C LEU A 144 14.35 3.12 -6.10
N SER A 145 13.89 3.00 -4.85
CA SER A 145 12.54 3.45 -4.47
C SER A 145 12.35 4.95 -4.66
N ARG A 146 13.34 5.76 -4.25
CA ARG A 146 13.33 7.21 -4.46
C ARG A 146 13.32 7.55 -5.95
N ASP A 147 14.25 6.97 -6.69
CA ASP A 147 14.47 7.31 -8.10
C ASP A 147 13.27 6.92 -8.96
N MET A 148 12.65 5.77 -8.69
CA MET A 148 11.40 5.41 -9.37
C MET A 148 10.25 6.35 -9.01
N ALA A 149 10.09 6.72 -7.73
CA ALA A 149 9.05 7.66 -7.32
C ALA A 149 9.21 9.01 -8.03
N LEU A 150 10.43 9.53 -8.13
CA LEU A 150 10.72 10.75 -8.89
C LEU A 150 10.41 10.56 -10.39
N TYR A 151 10.86 9.45 -10.98
CA TYR A 151 10.67 9.17 -12.39
C TYR A 151 9.19 9.05 -12.78
N PHE A 152 8.28 8.65 -11.88
CA PHE A 152 6.84 8.69 -12.16
C PHE A 152 6.37 10.10 -12.55
N VAL A 153 6.82 11.12 -11.83
CA VAL A 153 6.45 12.51 -12.10
C VAL A 153 7.13 13.02 -13.36
N GLU A 154 8.42 12.75 -13.52
CA GLU A 154 9.15 13.14 -14.73
C GLU A 154 8.56 12.51 -15.99
N ASN A 155 8.23 11.22 -15.93
CA ASN A 155 7.65 10.49 -17.06
C ASN A 155 6.20 10.92 -17.32
N LEU A 156 5.46 11.35 -16.31
CA LEU A 156 4.14 11.97 -16.49
C LEU A 156 4.26 13.28 -17.27
N ASN A 157 5.21 14.14 -16.91
CA ASN A 157 5.46 15.39 -17.64
C ASN A 157 5.92 15.12 -19.09
N LYS A 158 6.79 14.13 -19.31
CA LYS A 158 7.19 13.70 -20.67
C LYS A 158 6.01 13.23 -21.51
N ILE A 159 5.14 12.37 -20.95
CA ILE A 159 3.93 11.89 -21.65
C ILE A 159 3.03 13.07 -22.00
N ASN A 160 2.90 14.04 -21.10
CA ASN A 160 2.13 15.25 -21.36
C ASN A 160 2.72 16.10 -22.50
N GLU A 161 4.03 16.32 -22.51
CA GLU A 161 4.72 17.07 -23.57
C GLU A 161 4.55 16.39 -24.93
N GLU A 162 4.72 15.07 -25.00
CA GLU A 162 4.57 14.29 -26.24
C GLU A 162 3.13 14.30 -26.77
N MET A 163 2.15 14.17 -25.87
CA MET A 163 0.73 14.07 -26.21
C MET A 163 0.05 15.44 -26.26
N LYS A 164 0.76 16.53 -25.92
CA LYS A 164 0.27 17.92 -25.82
C LYS A 164 -1.02 18.05 -25.01
N LEU A 165 -1.14 17.29 -23.92
CA LEU A 165 -2.39 17.19 -23.16
C LEU A 165 -2.67 18.46 -22.33
N CYS A 166 -1.63 19.20 -21.94
CA CYS A 166 -1.69 20.47 -21.24
C CYS A 166 -0.75 21.49 -21.91
N VAL A 167 -1.11 22.78 -21.83
CA VAL A 167 -0.25 23.89 -22.29
C VAL A 167 0.90 24.15 -21.29
N LYS A 168 0.72 23.80 -20.01
CA LYS A 168 1.78 23.90 -18.99
C LYS A 168 2.80 22.76 -19.14
N LYS A 169 4.08 23.08 -18.95
CA LYS A 169 5.21 22.13 -18.96
C LYS A 169 5.10 21.11 -17.82
N ASP A 170 4.76 21.58 -16.62
CA ASP A 170 4.51 20.71 -15.47
C ASP A 170 3.01 20.51 -15.30
N VAL A 171 2.54 19.27 -15.46
CA VAL A 171 1.12 18.91 -15.28
C VAL A 171 0.74 18.86 -13.81
N VAL A 172 1.70 18.48 -12.98
CA VAL A 172 1.53 18.31 -11.55
C VAL A 172 2.65 19.03 -10.81
N LYS A 173 2.29 19.70 -9.72
CA LYS A 173 3.26 20.35 -8.85
C LYS A 173 3.66 19.41 -7.74
N ILE A 174 4.96 19.16 -7.60
CA ILE A 174 5.50 18.35 -6.51
C ILE A 174 5.29 19.13 -5.21
N LEU A 175 4.58 18.52 -4.27
CA LEU A 175 4.39 19.05 -2.92
C LEU A 175 5.55 18.59 -2.04
N ASP A 176 5.80 17.27 -2.01
CA ASP A 176 6.89 16.66 -1.26
C ASP A 176 7.79 15.87 -2.21
N TYR A 177 9.07 16.23 -2.29
CA TYR A 177 10.07 15.48 -3.07
C TYR A 177 10.36 14.12 -2.43
N PRO A 178 10.58 13.06 -3.23
CA PRO A 178 10.87 11.74 -2.70
C PRO A 178 12.23 11.72 -1.99
N GLY A 179 12.21 11.32 -0.72
CA GLY A 179 13.41 11.09 0.09
C GLY A 179 13.91 9.63 -0.01
N VAL A 180 15.19 9.41 0.28
CA VAL A 180 15.74 8.04 0.44
C VAL A 180 15.23 7.46 1.76
N PRO A 181 14.46 6.36 1.73
CA PRO A 181 13.91 5.75 2.94
C PRO A 181 15.00 5.14 3.81
N ARG A 182 15.12 5.61 5.06
CA ARG A 182 16.10 5.10 6.04
C ARG A 182 15.63 3.85 6.77
N ARG A 183 14.32 3.58 6.80
CA ARG A 183 13.72 2.44 7.51
C ARG A 183 13.01 1.52 6.53
N LYS A 184 13.09 0.22 6.79
CA LYS A 184 12.31 -0.78 6.04
C LYS A 184 10.82 -0.62 6.36
N SER A 185 9.98 -0.61 5.34
CA SER A 185 8.52 -0.57 5.45
C SER A 185 7.94 -1.96 5.69
N ARG A 186 8.57 -2.99 5.12
CA ARG A 186 8.16 -4.39 5.25
C ARG A 186 9.36 -5.31 5.47
N PRO A 187 9.15 -6.47 6.12
CA PRO A 187 7.93 -6.86 6.82
C PRO A 187 7.83 -6.24 8.23
N LYS A 188 6.60 -6.02 8.71
CA LYS A 188 6.32 -5.47 10.05
C LYS A 188 6.38 -6.59 11.09
N ILE A 189 7.59 -7.06 11.40
CA ILE A 189 7.84 -8.24 12.25
C ILE A 189 7.04 -8.19 13.56
N LYS A 190 7.12 -7.07 14.30
CA LYS A 190 6.42 -6.92 15.59
C LYS A 190 4.90 -7.06 15.45
N LEU A 191 4.32 -6.47 14.40
CA LEU A 191 2.89 -6.53 14.13
C LEU A 191 2.46 -7.95 13.75
N ASN A 192 3.18 -8.58 12.80
CA ASN A 192 2.87 -9.94 12.34
C ASN A 192 2.96 -10.95 13.48
N MET A 193 3.98 -10.82 14.33
CA MET A 193 4.18 -11.66 15.51
C MET A 193 3.03 -11.50 16.52
N ALA A 194 2.61 -10.26 16.80
CA ALA A 194 1.49 -9.99 17.69
C ALA A 194 0.16 -10.56 17.16
N MET A 195 -0.11 -10.37 15.86
CA MET A 195 -1.30 -10.94 15.22
C MET A 195 -1.30 -12.46 15.26
N ALA A 196 -0.17 -13.11 14.94
CA ALA A 196 -0.04 -14.56 14.98
C ALA A 196 -0.21 -15.11 16.40
N GLY A 197 0.38 -14.46 17.40
CA GLY A 197 0.19 -14.83 18.79
C GLY A 197 -1.27 -14.71 19.23
N PHE A 198 -1.95 -13.62 18.87
CA PHE A 198 -3.36 -13.40 19.23
C PHE A 198 -4.29 -14.45 18.59
N ILE A 199 -4.10 -14.74 17.31
CA ILE A 199 -4.82 -15.82 16.61
C ILE A 199 -4.54 -17.17 17.26
N GLY A 200 -3.27 -17.44 17.59
CA GLY A 200 -2.84 -18.65 18.28
C GLY A 200 -3.49 -18.81 19.65
N LEU A 201 -3.65 -17.73 20.41
CA LEU A 201 -4.33 -17.74 21.70
C LEU A 201 -5.81 -18.07 21.56
N ILE A 202 -6.52 -17.42 20.62
CA ILE A 202 -7.96 -17.69 20.38
C ILE A 202 -8.17 -19.16 20.03
N LEU A 203 -7.36 -19.70 19.11
CA LEU A 203 -7.43 -21.10 18.71
C LEU A 203 -7.08 -22.05 19.86
N GLY A 204 -6.11 -21.68 20.70
CA GLY A 204 -5.73 -22.45 21.89
C GLY A 204 -6.86 -22.54 22.92
N VAL A 205 -7.55 -21.42 23.19
CA VAL A 205 -8.74 -21.41 24.07
C VAL A 205 -9.83 -22.31 23.51
N PHE A 206 -10.12 -22.19 22.20
CA PHE A 206 -11.13 -23.01 21.54
C PHE A 206 -10.79 -24.51 21.57
N TYR A 207 -9.51 -24.86 21.35
CA TYR A 207 -9.03 -26.23 21.43
C TYR A 207 -9.18 -26.81 22.85
N ILE A 208 -8.82 -26.04 23.88
CA ILE A 208 -8.99 -26.46 25.27
C ILE A 208 -10.46 -26.70 25.60
N TYR A 209 -11.36 -25.83 25.14
CA TYR A 209 -12.79 -25.99 25.32
C TYR A 209 -13.32 -27.30 24.72
N ILE A 210 -12.93 -27.62 23.48
CA ILE A 210 -13.32 -28.89 22.84
C ILE A 210 -12.73 -30.08 23.59
N LYS A 211 -11.44 -30.03 23.92
CA LYS A 211 -10.73 -31.12 24.61
C LYS A 211 -11.38 -31.46 25.95
N GLU A 212 -11.74 -30.44 26.74
CA GLU A 212 -12.40 -30.61 28.03
C GLU A 212 -13.79 -31.22 27.85
N LYS A 213 -14.56 -30.76 26.85
CA LYS A 213 -15.89 -31.30 26.56
C LYS A 213 -15.85 -32.76 26.12
N THR A 214 -14.85 -33.17 25.31
CA THR A 214 -14.68 -34.57 24.91
C THR A 214 -14.24 -35.46 26.06
N ALA A 215 -13.38 -34.94 26.95
CA ALA A 215 -12.90 -35.68 28.13
C ALA A 215 -14.02 -35.94 29.15
N ASN A 216 -14.97 -35.00 29.30
CA ASN A 216 -16.10 -35.15 30.23
C ASN A 216 -17.29 -35.93 29.63
N ALA A 217 -17.26 -36.23 28.33
CA ALA A 217 -18.29 -37.01 27.63
C ALA A 217 -17.94 -38.51 27.50
N SER A 218 -16.73 -38.90 27.94
CA SER A 218 -16.26 -40.30 28.03
C SER A 218 -16.28 -40.76 29.47
#